data_AF-A0A8J2EAM0-F1
#
_entry.id   AF-A0A8J2EAM0-F1
#
_cell.length_a   1.000
_cell.length_b   1.000
_cell.length_c   1.000
_cell.angle_alpha   90.00
_cell.angle_beta   90.00
_cell.angle_gamma   90.00
#
_symmetry.space_group_name_H-M   'P 1'
#
loop_
_entity.id
_entity.type
_entity.pdbx_description
1 polymer ?
#
loop_
_entity_poly.entity_id
_entity_poly.type
_entity_poly.pdbx_seq_one_letter_code
_entity_poly.pdbx_strand_id
1 'polypeptide(L)'
;MLQPSIENTSDESDDNQNNDYFGIDQNIISGSIEVYDSERNNLTEPTTSYGESLVKQSSSSLSELSLEITRPTINDALQLLNQPPLLTRRQNDDTYLNNKITRVAYNLRKALGVQNAFNDTDTSTSLRLQILTLMPSSWSIDKIVEVMGATTYMARLARKLAADQGVLPIPEKKIGTILSYKLILFGITNA
;
A
#
# COMPACT_ATOMS: atom_id res chain seq x y z
N MET A 1 -75.57 0.95 -0.45
CA MET A 1 -74.34 1.26 -1.20
C MET A 1 -73.27 1.62 -0.18
N LEU A 2 -72.36 0.69 0.11
CA LEU A 2 -71.30 0.84 1.12
C LEU A 2 -70.02 1.24 0.40
N GLN A 3 -69.41 2.35 0.81
CA GLN A 3 -68.06 2.73 0.37
C GLN A 3 -67.03 2.05 1.28
N PRO A 4 -65.90 1.52 0.74
CA PRO A 4 -64.78 1.11 1.56
C PRO A 4 -63.81 2.27 1.82
N SER A 5 -63.48 2.47 3.09
CA SER A 5 -62.36 3.29 3.56
C SER A 5 -61.04 2.56 3.27
N ILE A 6 -60.05 3.28 2.74
CA ILE A 6 -58.67 2.78 2.60
C ILE A 6 -57.82 3.54 3.62
N GLU A 7 -57.30 2.80 4.59
CA GLU A 7 -56.31 3.24 5.57
C GLU A 7 -54.93 3.33 4.89
N ASN A 8 -54.28 4.50 5.02
CA ASN A 8 -52.88 4.68 4.70
C ASN A 8 -52.04 4.24 5.91
N THR A 9 -51.19 3.24 5.72
CA THR A 9 -50.15 2.88 6.69
C THR A 9 -48.81 3.48 6.29
N SER A 10 -48.28 4.24 7.23
CA SER A 10 -46.97 4.86 7.42
C SER A 10 -45.82 3.89 7.10
N ASP A 11 -44.78 4.33 6.37
CA ASP A 11 -43.62 5.11 6.84
C ASP A 11 -42.55 4.18 7.45
N GLU A 12 -41.67 3.68 6.57
CA GLU A 12 -40.56 2.77 6.87
C GLU A 12 -39.26 3.59 6.74
N SER A 13 -38.77 4.09 7.88
CA SER A 13 -37.49 4.78 8.00
C SER A 13 -36.43 3.80 8.51
N ASP A 14 -35.58 3.31 7.62
CA ASP A 14 -34.38 2.54 7.94
C ASP A 14 -33.21 3.47 8.27
N ASP A 15 -33.07 3.84 9.54
CA ASP A 15 -31.87 4.47 10.08
C ASP A 15 -30.76 3.42 10.28
N ASN A 16 -29.87 3.35 9.28
CA ASN A 16 -28.66 2.55 9.28
C ASN A 16 -27.57 3.22 10.15
N GLN A 17 -27.53 2.91 11.45
CA GLN A 17 -26.44 3.30 12.35
C GLN A 17 -25.40 2.18 12.50
N ASN A 18 -24.42 2.13 11.59
CA ASN A 18 -23.16 1.41 11.82
C ASN A 18 -22.10 2.37 12.37
N ASN A 19 -21.99 2.41 13.69
CA ASN A 19 -20.87 2.99 14.42
C ASN A 19 -19.79 1.92 14.62
N ASP A 20 -18.87 1.78 13.67
CA ASP A 20 -17.66 0.98 13.86
C ASP A 20 -16.61 1.81 14.60
N TYR A 21 -16.69 1.71 15.92
CA TYR A 21 -15.69 2.12 16.90
C TYR A 21 -14.45 1.22 16.76
N PHE A 22 -13.42 1.69 16.04
CA PHE A 22 -12.10 1.05 16.06
C PHE A 22 -11.25 1.60 17.20
N GLY A 23 -11.26 0.87 18.32
CA GLY A 23 -10.26 0.99 19.38
C GLY A 23 -8.89 0.60 18.84
N ILE A 24 -7.91 1.48 19.00
CA ILE A 24 -6.51 1.19 18.73
C ILE A 24 -5.96 0.54 20.00
N ASP A 25 -5.77 -0.78 19.95
CA ASP A 25 -5.02 -1.52 20.96
C ASP A 25 -3.56 -1.02 20.96
N GLN A 26 -3.21 -0.24 21.99
CA GLN A 26 -1.83 0.05 22.33
C GLN A 26 -1.28 -1.07 23.19
N ASN A 27 -0.68 -2.07 22.55
CA ASN A 27 0.26 -2.96 23.21
C ASN A 27 1.26 -3.48 22.18
N ILE A 28 2.47 -3.80 22.67
CA ILE A 28 3.66 -4.22 21.92
C ILE A 28 4.45 -2.97 21.48
N ILE A 29 5.60 -2.59 22.06
CA ILE A 29 6.82 -3.38 22.26
C ILE A 29 7.60 -2.82 23.47
N SER A 30 7.64 -3.59 24.57
CA SER A 30 8.76 -3.56 25.52
C SER A 30 9.68 -4.71 25.12
N GLY A 31 10.75 -4.41 24.39
CA GLY A 31 11.69 -5.39 23.87
C GLY A 31 13.11 -4.82 23.91
N SER A 32 13.92 -5.41 24.77
CA SER A 32 15.29 -5.05 25.13
C SER A 32 16.19 -4.75 23.92
N ILE A 33 16.90 -3.62 24.01
CA ILE A 33 17.95 -3.22 23.09
C ILE A 33 19.19 -4.07 23.41
N GLU A 34 19.46 -5.10 22.62
CA GLU A 34 20.79 -5.70 22.57
C GLU A 34 21.67 -4.87 21.62
N VAL A 35 22.66 -4.21 22.23
CA VAL A 35 23.73 -3.50 21.54
C VAL A 35 24.68 -4.53 20.96
N TYR A 36 24.73 -4.66 19.64
CA TYR A 36 25.81 -5.37 18.95
C TYR A 36 26.59 -4.38 18.09
N ASP A 37 27.85 -4.22 18.47
CA ASP A 37 28.88 -3.46 17.76
C ASP A 37 29.06 -4.00 16.34
N SER A 38 28.83 -3.14 15.36
CA SER A 38 29.16 -3.41 13.96
C SER A 38 30.38 -2.59 13.58
N GLU A 39 31.46 -3.31 13.29
CA GLU A 39 32.75 -2.78 12.90
C GLU A 39 32.68 -1.91 11.63
N ARG A 40 33.49 -0.86 11.67
CA ARG A 40 33.67 0.17 10.66
C ARG A 40 34.22 -0.41 9.36
N ASN A 41 33.54 -0.17 8.24
CA ASN A 41 34.16 -0.13 6.93
C ASN A 41 33.99 1.28 6.34
N ASN A 42 35.08 2.06 6.46
CA ASN A 42 35.27 3.33 5.78
C ASN A 42 35.36 3.08 4.28
N LEU A 43 34.38 3.56 3.51
CA LEU A 43 34.56 3.80 2.09
C LEU A 43 34.17 5.24 1.79
N THR A 44 35.19 5.99 1.39
CA THR A 44 35.23 7.43 1.17
C THR A 44 34.31 7.81 0.01
N GLU A 45 33.30 8.63 0.28
CA GLU A 45 32.53 9.30 -0.78
C GLU A 45 33.30 10.51 -1.34
N PRO A 46 33.32 10.73 -2.66
CA PRO A 46 33.80 11.98 -3.24
C PRO A 46 32.74 13.07 -3.07
N THR A 47 33.09 14.08 -2.27
CA THR A 47 32.33 15.31 -2.08
C THR A 47 32.35 16.17 -3.34
N THR A 48 31.31 16.06 -4.17
CA THR A 48 30.99 17.12 -5.15
C THR A 48 30.20 18.23 -4.47
N SER A 49 30.95 19.24 -4.03
CA SER A 49 30.46 20.57 -3.69
C SER A 49 29.96 21.27 -4.97
N TYR A 50 28.66 21.52 -5.05
CA TYR A 50 28.08 22.47 -6.00
C TYR A 50 27.13 23.43 -5.27
N GLY A 51 27.63 24.65 -5.07
CA GLY A 51 26.87 25.89 -5.26
C GLY A 51 25.60 26.09 -4.45
N GLU A 52 25.75 26.44 -3.17
CA GLU A 52 24.84 27.39 -2.54
C GLU A 52 25.01 28.75 -3.22
N SER A 53 24.05 29.11 -4.07
CA SER A 53 23.91 30.45 -4.63
C SER A 53 22.45 30.89 -4.47
N LEU A 54 22.19 31.51 -3.33
CA LEU A 54 21.39 32.72 -3.18
C LEU A 54 20.35 33.00 -4.29
N VAL A 55 19.13 32.51 -4.13
CA VAL A 55 17.93 33.13 -4.73
C VAL A 55 16.87 33.26 -3.63
N LYS A 56 17.08 34.23 -2.74
CA LYS A 56 15.98 34.90 -2.06
C LYS A 56 15.71 36.18 -2.84
N GLN A 57 14.42 36.46 -3.04
CA GLN A 57 13.84 37.67 -3.63
C GLN A 57 13.63 37.64 -5.15
N SER A 58 12.54 37.00 -5.61
CA SER A 58 11.57 37.53 -6.60
C SER A 58 10.68 36.42 -7.22
N SER A 59 9.74 35.84 -6.47
CA SER A 59 8.81 34.83 -7.03
C SER A 59 7.34 34.94 -6.62
N SER A 60 6.96 35.90 -5.76
CA SER A 60 5.59 35.92 -5.21
C SER A 60 4.50 36.20 -6.25
N SER A 61 4.74 37.07 -7.23
CA SER A 61 3.68 37.51 -8.16
C SER A 61 3.42 36.58 -9.36
N LEU A 62 4.43 35.82 -9.82
CA LEU A 62 4.25 34.84 -10.91
C LEU A 62 3.65 33.52 -10.41
N SER A 63 3.81 33.22 -9.12
CA SER A 63 3.33 31.97 -8.50
C SER A 63 1.81 31.94 -8.35
N GLU A 64 1.17 33.07 -7.99
CA GLU A 64 -0.28 33.15 -7.80
C GLU A 64 -1.07 32.99 -9.10
N LEU A 65 -0.66 33.66 -10.19
CA LEU A 65 -1.28 33.54 -11.51
C LEU A 65 -1.17 32.11 -12.07
N SER A 66 -0.02 31.46 -11.86
CA SER A 66 0.17 30.05 -12.24
C SER A 66 -0.72 29.11 -11.42
N LEU A 67 -0.92 29.38 -10.13
CA LEU A 67 -1.79 28.59 -9.25
C LEU A 67 -3.27 28.75 -9.60
N GLU A 68 -3.70 29.95 -9.97
CA GLU A 68 -5.09 30.21 -10.33
C GLU A 68 -5.49 29.53 -11.65
N ILE A 69 -4.56 29.46 -12.60
CA ILE A 69 -4.75 28.75 -13.88
C ILE A 69 -4.67 27.22 -13.72
N THR A 70 -3.83 26.71 -12.82
CA THR A 70 -3.62 25.26 -12.63
C THR A 70 -4.63 24.62 -11.67
N ARG A 71 -5.24 25.40 -10.78
CA ARG A 71 -6.19 24.89 -9.78
C ARG A 71 -7.42 24.19 -10.38
N PRO A 72 -8.10 24.73 -11.42
CA PRO A 72 -9.24 24.05 -12.04
C PRO A 72 -8.83 22.67 -12.54
N THR A 73 -7.73 22.60 -13.29
CA THR A 73 -7.17 21.34 -13.80
C THR A 73 -6.85 20.34 -12.68
N ILE A 74 -6.28 20.81 -11.57
CA ILE A 74 -5.99 19.95 -10.41
C ILE A 74 -7.29 19.47 -9.75
N ASN A 75 -8.30 20.34 -9.59
CA ASN A 75 -9.57 19.96 -8.99
C ASN A 75 -10.35 18.96 -9.86
N ASP A 76 -10.29 19.11 -11.19
CA ASP A 76 -10.89 18.16 -12.13
C ASP A 76 -10.20 16.78 -12.01
N ALA A 77 -8.87 16.76 -11.95
CA ALA A 77 -8.12 15.52 -11.71
C ALA A 77 -8.45 14.88 -10.35
N LEU A 78 -8.66 15.69 -9.31
CA LEU A 78 -9.07 15.19 -7.99
C LEU A 78 -10.48 14.59 -8.01
N GLN A 79 -11.41 15.15 -8.79
CA GLN A 79 -12.74 14.57 -8.96
C GLN A 79 -12.69 13.19 -9.62
N LEU A 80 -11.83 12.99 -10.63
CA LEU A 80 -11.62 11.67 -11.24
C LEU A 80 -11.15 10.61 -10.22
N LEU A 81 -10.47 11.05 -9.15
CA LEU A 81 -10.00 10.21 -8.06
C LEU A 81 -10.97 10.14 -6.86
N ASN A 82 -12.20 10.62 -7.03
CA ASN A 82 -13.21 10.76 -5.97
C ASN A 82 -12.68 11.52 -4.73
N GLN A 83 -11.86 12.55 -4.94
CA GLN A 83 -11.32 13.41 -3.87
C GLN A 83 -11.97 14.79 -3.87
N PRO A 84 -12.13 15.41 -2.69
CA PRO A 84 -12.68 16.78 -2.62
C PRO A 84 -11.70 17.78 -3.25
N PRO A 85 -12.19 18.91 -3.79
CA PRO A 85 -11.35 19.93 -4.38
C PRO A 85 -10.41 20.58 -3.34
N LEU A 86 -9.35 21.23 -3.83
CA LEU A 86 -8.44 22.03 -3.00
C LEU A 86 -9.16 23.25 -2.44
N LEU A 87 -8.98 23.48 -1.14
CA LEU A 87 -9.53 24.65 -0.44
C LEU A 87 -8.66 25.88 -0.71
N THR A 88 -9.23 26.90 -1.33
CA THR A 88 -8.57 28.17 -1.66
C THR A 88 -7.89 28.83 -0.46
N ARG A 89 -8.60 28.85 0.68
CA ARG A 89 -8.10 29.43 1.93
C ARG A 89 -6.91 28.69 2.56
N ARG A 90 -6.60 27.47 2.11
CA ARG A 90 -5.51 26.63 2.67
C ARG A 90 -4.43 26.33 1.63
N GLN A 91 -4.39 27.05 0.52
CA GLN A 91 -3.42 26.79 -0.55
C GLN A 91 -1.99 27.09 -0.14
N ASN A 92 -1.78 28.01 0.81
CA ASN A 92 -0.45 28.37 1.32
C ASN A 92 -0.09 27.60 2.60
N ASP A 93 -0.93 26.63 3.01
CA ASP A 93 -0.68 25.79 4.18
C ASP A 93 -0.01 24.49 3.74
N ASP A 94 1.31 24.42 3.92
CA ASP A 94 2.13 23.26 3.57
C ASP A 94 1.66 21.98 4.28
N THR A 95 1.15 22.10 5.51
CA THR A 95 0.65 20.95 6.26
C THR A 95 -0.61 20.39 5.61
N TYR A 96 -1.53 21.27 5.18
CA TYR A 96 -2.71 20.88 4.41
C TYR A 96 -2.36 20.22 3.09
N LEU A 97 -1.42 20.81 2.32
CA LEU A 97 -1.01 20.29 1.03
C LEU A 97 -0.33 18.91 1.16
N ASN A 98 0.58 18.74 2.11
CA ASN A 98 1.25 17.46 2.35
C ASN A 98 0.24 16.37 2.74
N ASN A 99 -0.68 16.66 3.66
CA ASN A 99 -1.74 15.72 4.02
C ASN A 99 -2.64 15.37 2.83
N LYS A 100 -2.92 16.36 1.97
CA LYS A 100 -3.70 16.15 0.74
C LYS A 100 -2.96 15.25 -0.24
N ILE A 101 -1.68 15.49 -0.47
CA ILE A 101 -0.82 14.67 -1.32
C ILE A 101 -0.78 13.22 -0.81
N THR A 102 -0.57 13.03 0.50
CA THR A 102 -0.57 11.69 1.13
C THR A 102 -1.91 10.97 0.89
N ARG A 103 -3.03 11.66 1.07
CA ARG A 103 -4.37 11.07 0.83
C ARG A 103 -4.60 10.73 -0.64
N VAL A 104 -4.17 11.59 -1.56
CA VAL A 104 -4.27 11.34 -3.01
C VAL A 104 -3.39 10.16 -3.39
N ALA A 105 -2.14 10.11 -2.94
CA ALA A 105 -1.22 9.02 -3.18
C ALA A 105 -1.76 7.68 -2.64
N TYR A 106 -2.33 7.68 -1.42
CA TYR A 106 -2.99 6.51 -0.87
C TYR A 106 -4.14 6.03 -1.75
N ASN A 107 -5.08 6.90 -2.11
CA ASN A 107 -6.23 6.51 -2.93
C ASN A 107 -5.82 6.05 -4.33
N LEU A 108 -4.82 6.67 -4.94
CA LEU A 108 -4.22 6.22 -6.20
C LEU A 108 -3.64 4.80 -6.08
N ARG A 109 -2.80 4.56 -5.07
CA ARG A 109 -2.22 3.23 -4.86
C ARG A 109 -3.32 2.19 -4.61
N LYS A 110 -4.43 2.55 -3.94
CA LYS A 110 -5.58 1.68 -3.72
C LYS A 110 -6.33 1.38 -5.02
N ALA A 111 -6.63 2.41 -5.82
CA ALA A 111 -7.31 2.28 -7.10
C ALA A 111 -6.50 1.46 -8.11
N LEU A 112 -5.18 1.57 -8.07
CA LEU A 112 -4.25 0.79 -8.89
C LEU A 112 -3.96 -0.61 -8.34
N GLY A 113 -4.49 -0.98 -7.17
CA GLY A 113 -4.22 -2.28 -6.54
C GLY A 113 -2.75 -2.51 -6.15
N VAL A 114 -1.96 -1.44 -6.02
CA VAL A 114 -0.52 -1.53 -5.73
C VAL A 114 -0.25 -1.70 -4.24
N GLN A 115 -1.20 -1.31 -3.37
CA GLN A 115 -1.04 -1.52 -1.93
C GLN A 115 -1.28 -2.98 -1.57
N ASN A 116 -0.40 -3.51 -0.72
CA ASN A 116 -0.57 -4.81 -0.10
C ASN A 116 -0.62 -5.99 -1.07
N ALA A 117 0.30 -6.02 -2.06
CA ALA A 117 0.45 -7.14 -2.98
C ALA A 117 0.53 -8.52 -2.30
N PHE A 118 0.88 -8.55 -1.01
CA PHE A 118 0.98 -9.76 -0.19
C PHE A 118 -0.06 -9.87 0.94
N ASN A 119 -1.06 -9.00 1.07
CA ASN A 119 -2.13 -9.24 2.04
C ASN A 119 -3.22 -10.18 1.53
N ASP A 120 -3.27 -10.44 0.23
CA ASP A 120 -4.16 -11.46 -0.33
C ASP A 120 -3.73 -12.85 0.17
N THR A 121 -4.62 -13.51 0.90
CA THR A 121 -4.44 -14.87 1.46
C THR A 121 -4.11 -15.91 0.39
N ASP A 122 -4.42 -15.61 -0.87
CA ASP A 122 -4.26 -16.52 -1.99
C ASP A 122 -2.80 -16.61 -2.48
N THR A 123 -1.96 -15.64 -2.12
CA THR A 123 -0.56 -15.61 -2.55
C THR A 123 0.29 -16.52 -1.67
N SER A 124 0.74 -17.66 -2.21
CA SER A 124 1.63 -18.59 -1.50
C SER A 124 2.90 -17.90 -1.01
N THR A 125 3.40 -18.28 0.17
CA THR A 125 4.63 -17.74 0.77
C THR A 125 5.84 -17.86 -0.16
N SER A 126 5.92 -18.93 -0.95
CA SER A 126 6.99 -19.13 -1.94
C SER A 126 6.94 -18.09 -3.05
N LEU A 127 5.76 -17.81 -3.60
CA LEU A 127 5.53 -16.81 -4.64
C LEU A 127 5.88 -15.40 -4.11
N ARG A 128 5.46 -15.08 -2.88
CA ARG A 128 5.81 -13.81 -2.22
C ARG A 128 7.32 -13.63 -2.11
N LEU A 129 8.01 -14.66 -1.63
CA LEU A 129 9.47 -14.65 -1.47
C LEU A 129 10.17 -14.46 -2.82
N GLN A 130 9.68 -15.12 -3.86
CA GLN A 130 10.22 -15.02 -5.21
C GLN A 130 10.06 -13.61 -5.78
N ILE A 131 8.86 -13.01 -5.68
CA ILE A 131 8.62 -11.63 -6.10
C ILE A 131 9.56 -10.67 -5.36
N LEU A 132 9.80 -10.89 -4.07
CA LEU A 132 10.76 -10.10 -3.30
C LEU A 132 12.20 -10.19 -3.80
N THR A 133 12.61 -11.31 -4.42
CA THR A 133 13.95 -11.44 -5.03
C THR A 133 14.12 -10.61 -6.31
N LEU A 134 13.03 -10.17 -6.94
CA LEU A 134 13.05 -9.29 -8.11
C LEU A 134 13.19 -7.80 -7.75
N MET A 135 13.13 -7.46 -6.45
CA MET A 135 13.15 -6.06 -6.02
C MET A 135 14.53 -5.41 -6.23
N PRO A 136 14.59 -4.11 -6.52
CA PRO A 136 15.86 -3.41 -6.68
C PRO A 136 16.72 -3.50 -5.40
N SER A 137 18.00 -3.82 -5.56
CA SER A 137 18.96 -3.88 -4.45
C SER A 137 19.17 -2.52 -3.75
N SER A 138 18.85 -1.42 -4.43
CA SER A 138 18.90 -0.05 -3.90
C SER A 138 17.79 0.27 -2.89
N TRP A 139 16.74 -0.54 -2.79
CA TRP A 139 15.65 -0.29 -1.83
C TRP A 139 16.01 -0.80 -0.46
N SER A 140 15.82 0.01 0.59
CA SER A 140 15.95 -0.42 1.99
C SER A 140 14.93 -1.52 2.35
N ILE A 141 15.21 -2.32 3.38
CA ILE A 141 14.29 -3.35 3.87
C ILE A 141 12.96 -2.71 4.27
N ASP A 142 13.01 -1.56 4.96
CA ASP A 142 11.80 -0.86 5.41
C ASP A 142 10.95 -0.38 4.25
N LYS A 143 11.58 0.12 3.16
CA LYS A 143 10.87 0.49 1.93
C LYS A 143 10.19 -0.72 1.27
N ILE A 144 10.85 -1.88 1.27
CA ILE A 144 10.27 -3.12 0.74
C ILE A 144 9.05 -3.54 1.58
N VAL A 145 9.16 -3.48 2.91
CA VAL A 145 8.06 -3.80 3.84
C VAL A 145 6.89 -2.84 3.63
N GLU A 146 7.15 -1.53 3.55
CA GLU A 146 6.13 -0.50 3.33
C GLU A 146 5.42 -0.67 1.99
N VAL A 147 6.17 -0.86 0.90
CA VAL A 147 5.61 -0.90 -0.46
C VAL A 147 4.93 -2.24 -0.74
N MET A 148 5.54 -3.35 -0.34
CA MET A 148 5.06 -4.69 -0.70
C MET A 148 4.12 -5.31 0.36
N GLY A 149 4.08 -4.76 1.57
CA GLY A 149 3.34 -5.37 2.69
C GLY A 149 3.95 -6.71 3.16
N ALA A 150 5.25 -6.91 2.93
CA ALA A 150 5.97 -8.11 3.38
C ALA A 150 6.39 -7.97 4.85
N THR A 151 6.61 -9.10 5.54
CA THR A 151 7.27 -9.05 6.86
C THR A 151 8.76 -8.73 6.71
N THR A 152 9.35 -8.07 7.70
CA THR A 152 10.79 -7.77 7.74
C THR A 152 11.64 -9.03 7.56
N TYR A 153 11.19 -10.15 8.12
CA TYR A 153 11.82 -11.45 7.97
C TYR A 153 11.86 -11.90 6.50
N MET A 154 10.73 -11.85 5.77
CA MET A 154 10.68 -12.24 4.36
C MET A 154 11.55 -11.35 3.49
N ALA A 155 11.57 -10.04 3.75
CA ALA A 155 12.42 -9.11 3.00
C ALA A 155 13.92 -9.40 3.21
N ARG A 156 14.35 -9.70 4.45
CA ARG A 156 15.73 -10.12 4.75
C ARG A 156 16.09 -11.45 4.08
N LEU A 157 15.19 -12.43 4.19
CA LEU A 157 15.39 -13.75 3.62
C LEU A 157 15.50 -13.67 2.09
N ALA A 158 14.61 -12.92 1.44
CA ALA A 158 14.64 -12.72 -0.01
C ALA A 158 15.93 -12.04 -0.47
N ARG A 159 16.44 -11.03 0.24
CA ARG A 159 17.75 -10.43 -0.07
C ARG A 159 18.89 -11.41 0.05
N LYS A 160 18.90 -12.22 1.11
CA LYS A 160 19.93 -13.24 1.32
C LYS A 160 19.91 -14.25 0.17
N LEU A 161 18.73 -14.75 -0.17
CA LEU A 161 18.56 -15.68 -1.29
C LEU A 161 18.96 -15.06 -2.63
N ALA A 162 18.61 -13.78 -2.86
CA ALA A 162 18.99 -13.06 -4.07
C ALA A 162 20.51 -12.88 -4.18
N ALA A 163 21.21 -12.67 -3.06
CA ALA A 163 22.67 -12.57 -3.03
C ALA A 163 23.33 -13.94 -3.26
N ASP A 164 22.80 -15.01 -2.66
CA ASP A 164 23.37 -16.35 -2.70
C ASP A 164 23.09 -17.06 -4.04
N GLN A 165 21.89 -16.90 -4.60
CA GLN A 165 21.37 -17.70 -5.71
C GLN A 165 20.87 -16.87 -6.90
N GLY A 166 20.80 -15.54 -6.76
CA GLY A 166 20.16 -14.67 -7.74
C GLY A 166 18.63 -14.74 -7.70
N VAL A 167 17.99 -14.46 -8.83
CA VAL A 167 16.53 -14.48 -8.94
C VAL A 167 16.03 -15.91 -8.86
N LEU A 168 15.13 -16.19 -7.90
CA LEU A 168 14.57 -17.52 -7.73
C LEU A 168 13.69 -17.92 -8.93
N PRO A 169 13.69 -19.20 -9.36
CA PRO A 169 12.85 -19.68 -10.44
C PRO A 169 11.37 -19.65 -10.07
N ILE A 170 10.51 -19.49 -11.09
CA ILE A 170 9.05 -19.44 -10.93
C ILE A 170 8.57 -20.80 -10.41
N PRO A 171 7.77 -20.86 -9.31
CA PRO A 171 7.27 -22.12 -8.80
C PRO A 171 6.38 -22.75 -9.86
N GLU A 172 6.86 -23.85 -10.44
CA GLU A 172 6.05 -24.65 -11.32
C GLU A 172 4.93 -25.28 -10.49
N LYS A 173 3.67 -25.01 -10.87
CA LYS A 173 2.54 -25.74 -10.33
C LYS A 173 2.72 -27.19 -10.75
N LYS A 174 3.13 -28.05 -9.82
CA LYS A 174 3.12 -29.50 -10.06
C LYS A 174 1.70 -29.87 -10.47
N ILE A 175 1.53 -30.29 -11.72
CA ILE A 175 0.27 -30.84 -12.20
C ILE A 175 0.01 -32.04 -11.29
N GLY A 176 -1.07 -31.98 -10.51
CA GLY A 176 -1.42 -33.06 -9.60
C GLY A 176 -1.53 -34.38 -10.39
N THR A 177 -1.05 -35.46 -9.79
CA THR A 177 -1.25 -36.79 -10.35
C THR A 177 -2.74 -37.05 -10.42
N ILE A 178 -3.28 -37.27 -11.62
CA ILE A 178 -4.69 -37.63 -11.79
C ILE A 178 -4.91 -38.93 -11.03
N LEU A 179 -5.72 -38.90 -9.97
CA LEU A 179 -6.11 -40.09 -9.24
C LEU A 179 -6.97 -40.95 -10.16
N SER A 180 -6.32 -41.90 -10.84
CA SER A 180 -7.02 -42.88 -11.66
C SER A 180 -7.90 -43.76 -10.77
N TYR A 181 -9.20 -43.81 -11.04
CA TYR A 181 -10.24 -44.55 -10.31
C TYR A 181 -9.91 -46.05 -10.12
N LYS A 182 -9.00 -46.57 -10.93
CA LYS A 182 -8.51 -47.95 -10.88
C LYS A 182 -7.87 -48.33 -9.53
N LEU A 183 -7.21 -47.39 -8.84
CA LEU A 183 -6.60 -47.66 -7.53
C LEU A 183 -7.62 -47.68 -6.37
N ILE A 184 -8.75 -47.01 -6.53
CA ILE A 184 -9.83 -47.00 -5.52
C ILE A 184 -10.57 -48.35 -5.53
N LEU A 185 -10.76 -48.97 -6.70
CA LEU A 185 -11.45 -50.26 -6.79
C LEU A 185 -10.66 -51.43 -6.17
N PHE A 186 -9.33 -51.43 -6.26
CA PHE A 186 -8.51 -52.54 -5.71
C PHE A 186 -8.35 -52.49 -4.18
N GLY A 187 -8.65 -51.36 -3.53
CA GLY A 187 -8.57 -51.22 -2.07
C GLY A 187 -9.82 -51.66 -1.31
N ILE A 188 -10.98 -51.73 -1.97
CA ILE A 188 -12.28 -52.01 -1.33
C ILE A 188 -12.61 -53.51 -1.33
N THR A 189 -11.97 -54.32 -2.17
CA THR A 189 -12.30 -55.75 -2.33
C THR A 189 -11.53 -56.71 -1.42
N ASN A 190 -10.74 -56.23 -0.46
CA ASN A 190 -9.94 -57.07 0.46
C ASN A 190 -10.30 -56.89 1.95
N ALA A 191 -11.54 -56.48 2.25
CA ALA A 191 -12.08 -56.46 3.62
C ALA A 191 -13.19 -57.48 3.80
#